data_AF-A0A1Y3KNV7-F1
#
_entry.id   AF-A0A1Y3KNV7-F1
#
_cell.length_a   1.000
_cell.length_b   1.000
_cell.length_c   1.000
_cell.angle_alpha   90.00
_cell.angle_beta   90.00
_cell.angle_gamma   90.00
#
_symmetry.space_group_name_H-M   'P 1'
#
loop_
_entity.id
_entity.type
_entity.pdbx_description
1 polymer ?
#
loop_
_entity_poly.entity_id
_entity_poly.type
_entity_poly.pdbx_seq_one_letter_code
_entity_poly.pdbx_strand_id
1 'polypeptide(L)'
;MDNRSGKGLSFVKRIYLPRVIGLGIGLFSVMAGMAPLAPPAWVWGLVLFNGLLWPHVAYFWASRSTTPYQAEQRNLLLDSLMGGFWTAAMHFNPLPSVTVLSMMTMNNVAAGGKRMVVRGALAQLAGMLVAVLALGPGLQLNATPLQVYACLPMLTLYPLALGWVCYQLAIKLADHKRRLSALSLTDSLTGLLNHGAWKDLLLLKFQACKQQPGNAVIALIDIDHFKTINDTFGHVVGDCVLRQLSAELRRNLRDGDQAGRYGGDEFCVILPDTSEAQACHAMERLRERVANYRNPQLPHLRISLSIGLSAFEAGLESPEHWLEQADKALYTAKHAGRDQVNFARGEAATLRLAYPD
;
A
#
# COMPACT_ATOMS: atom_id res chain seq x y z
N MET A 1 -3.46 -6.86 23.11
CA MET A 1 -3.50 -5.47 22.61
C MET A 1 -4.74 -5.29 21.75
N ASP A 2 -5.67 -4.50 22.28
CA ASP A 2 -7.09 -4.46 21.93
C ASP A 2 -7.35 -3.65 20.65
N ASN A 3 -7.06 -4.25 19.49
CA ASN A 3 -7.06 -3.58 18.18
C ASN A 3 -8.48 -3.43 17.57
N ARG A 4 -9.54 -3.80 18.32
CA ARG A 4 -10.94 -3.83 17.84
C ARG A 4 -11.75 -2.57 18.18
N SER A 5 -11.49 -1.90 19.30
CA SER A 5 -12.30 -0.73 19.70
C SER A 5 -11.92 0.54 18.91
N GLY A 6 -10.63 0.85 18.79
CA GLY A 6 -10.16 2.10 18.16
C GLY A 6 -10.45 2.20 16.66
N LYS A 7 -10.16 1.12 15.91
CA LYS A 7 -10.47 1.06 14.47
C LYS A 7 -11.98 1.02 14.20
N GLY A 8 -12.74 0.35 15.07
CA GLY A 8 -14.20 0.32 14.99
C GLY A 8 -14.82 1.69 15.17
N LEU A 9 -14.44 2.43 16.21
CA LEU A 9 -14.93 3.78 16.48
C LEU A 9 -14.61 4.78 15.35
N SER A 10 -13.43 4.67 14.74
CA SER A 10 -13.08 5.48 13.57
C SER A 10 -14.02 5.23 12.38
N PHE A 11 -14.38 3.96 12.14
CA PHE A 11 -15.35 3.58 11.11
C PHE A 11 -16.75 4.17 11.39
N VAL A 12 -17.22 4.09 12.64
CA VAL A 12 -18.52 4.67 13.05
C VAL A 12 -18.55 6.18 12.79
N LYS A 13 -17.53 6.93 13.22
CA LYS A 13 -17.45 8.38 13.01
C LYS A 13 -17.43 8.77 11.54
N ARG A 14 -16.79 7.96 10.70
CA ARG A 14 -16.66 8.19 9.26
C ARG A 14 -17.96 7.97 8.49
N ILE A 15 -18.80 7.03 8.92
CA ILE A 15 -20.10 6.77 8.28
C ILE A 15 -21.18 7.75 8.71
N TYR A 16 -21.08 8.30 9.93
CA TYR A 16 -22.09 9.16 10.50
C TYR A 16 -22.50 10.33 9.60
N LEU A 17 -21.54 11.16 9.15
CA LEU A 17 -21.86 12.33 8.34
C LEU A 17 -22.46 11.97 6.97
N PRO A 18 -21.89 11.01 6.20
CA PRO A 18 -22.54 10.50 5.00
C PRO A 18 -23.94 9.92 5.23
N ARG A 19 -24.20 9.25 6.36
CA ARG A 19 -25.52 8.73 6.71
C ARG A 19 -26.52 9.86 6.95
N VAL A 20 -26.16 10.87 7.74
CA VAL A 20 -27.02 12.04 8.01
C VAL A 20 -27.38 12.76 6.72
N ILE A 21 -26.40 13.01 5.84
CA ILE A 21 -26.62 13.67 4.56
C ILE A 21 -27.49 12.79 3.65
N GLY A 22 -27.17 11.50 3.51
CA GLY A 22 -27.89 10.58 2.63
C GLY A 22 -29.34 10.36 3.04
N LEU A 23 -29.59 10.09 4.32
CA LEU A 23 -30.95 9.90 4.84
C LEU A 23 -31.73 11.22 4.89
N GLY A 24 -31.07 12.35 5.18
CA GLY A 24 -31.69 13.68 5.17
C GLY A 24 -32.10 14.16 3.77
N ILE A 25 -31.24 13.97 2.76
CA ILE A 25 -31.60 14.30 1.38
C ILE A 25 -32.61 13.28 0.82
N GLY A 26 -32.40 11.99 1.09
CA GLY A 26 -33.29 10.91 0.66
C GLY A 26 -34.70 11.00 1.27
N LEU A 27 -34.85 11.63 2.43
CA LEU A 27 -36.14 11.92 3.07
C LEU A 27 -37.12 12.61 2.10
N PHE A 28 -36.66 13.62 1.35
CA PHE A 28 -37.50 14.34 0.40
C PHE A 28 -37.97 13.45 -0.74
N SER A 29 -37.11 12.55 -1.23
CA SER A 29 -37.47 11.58 -2.28
C SER A 29 -38.55 10.61 -1.78
N VAL A 30 -38.42 10.12 -0.54
CA VAL A 30 -39.42 9.23 0.07
C VAL A 30 -40.73 9.97 0.31
N MET A 31 -40.70 11.16 0.89
CA MET A 31 -41.90 11.97 1.13
C MET A 31 -42.66 12.30 -0.17
N ALA A 32 -41.95 12.66 -1.24
CA ALA A 32 -42.55 12.95 -2.54
C ALA A 32 -43.17 11.70 -3.21
N GLY A 33 -42.57 10.52 -3.02
CA GLY A 33 -43.12 9.25 -3.48
C GLY A 33 -44.37 8.83 -2.71
N MET A 34 -44.44 9.14 -1.42
CA MET A 34 -45.55 8.75 -0.55
C MET A 34 -46.73 9.73 -0.55
N ALA A 35 -46.49 11.03 -0.79
CA ALA A 35 -47.53 12.07 -0.70
C ALA A 35 -48.81 11.75 -1.52
N PRO A 36 -48.74 11.23 -2.76
CA PRO A 36 -49.94 10.90 -3.53
C PRO A 36 -50.77 9.73 -2.97
N LEU A 37 -50.19 8.90 -2.10
CA LEU A 37 -50.83 7.70 -1.56
C LEU A 37 -51.65 7.97 -0.29
N ALA A 38 -51.58 9.19 0.26
CA ALA A 38 -52.23 9.58 1.52
C ALA A 38 -52.09 8.53 2.63
N PRO A 39 -50.85 8.11 2.98
CA PRO A 39 -50.63 7.03 3.93
C PRO A 39 -51.08 7.45 5.35
N PRO A 40 -51.35 6.48 6.24
CA PRO A 40 -51.71 6.77 7.63
C PRO A 40 -50.67 7.66 8.33
N ALA A 41 -51.12 8.47 9.28
CA ALA A 41 -50.28 9.45 9.99
C ALA A 41 -49.02 8.85 10.64
N TRP A 42 -49.10 7.60 11.13
CA TRP A 42 -47.96 6.91 11.74
C TRP A 42 -46.81 6.68 10.75
N VAL A 43 -47.11 6.54 9.44
CA VAL A 43 -46.09 6.32 8.42
C VAL A 43 -45.25 7.58 8.22
N TRP A 44 -45.87 8.76 8.26
CA TRP A 44 -45.15 10.03 8.24
C TRP A 44 -44.24 10.21 9.44
N GLY A 45 -44.70 9.81 10.64
CA GLY A 45 -43.86 9.78 11.84
C GLY A 45 -42.64 8.88 11.66
N LEU A 46 -42.81 7.71 11.05
CA LEU A 46 -41.72 6.77 10.75
C LEU A 46 -40.73 7.33 9.72
N VAL A 47 -41.21 8.02 8.68
CA VAL A 47 -40.38 8.71 7.68
C VAL A 47 -39.50 9.78 8.33
N LEU A 48 -40.10 10.64 9.17
CA LEU A 48 -39.36 11.69 9.90
C LEU A 48 -38.34 11.10 10.87
N PHE A 49 -38.71 10.04 11.60
CA PHE A 49 -37.79 9.33 12.46
C PHE A 49 -36.60 8.77 11.67
N ASN A 50 -36.86 8.10 10.54
CA ASN A 50 -35.81 7.48 9.73
C ASN A 50 -34.87 8.51 9.08
N GLY A 51 -35.40 9.61 8.55
CA GLY A 51 -34.60 10.64 7.89
C GLY A 51 -33.75 11.48 8.85
N LEU A 52 -34.30 11.80 10.03
CA LEU A 52 -33.72 12.81 10.91
C LEU A 52 -33.12 12.23 12.20
N LEU A 53 -33.81 11.28 12.85
CA LEU A 53 -33.40 10.80 14.19
C LEU A 53 -32.54 9.54 14.12
N TRP A 54 -32.86 8.63 13.22
CA TRP A 54 -32.18 7.35 13.06
C TRP A 54 -30.66 7.46 12.85
N PRO A 55 -30.10 8.39 12.03
CA PRO A 55 -28.66 8.54 11.91
C PRO A 55 -27.94 8.75 13.25
N HIS A 56 -28.56 9.53 14.14
CA HIS A 56 -28.03 9.85 15.47
C HIS A 56 -28.16 8.65 16.42
N VAL A 57 -29.30 7.96 16.37
CA VAL A 57 -29.53 6.73 17.15
C VAL A 57 -28.53 5.65 16.75
N ALA A 58 -28.36 5.40 15.45
CA ALA A 58 -27.41 4.44 14.92
C ALA A 58 -25.97 4.77 15.35
N TYR A 59 -25.55 6.04 15.26
CA TYR A 59 -24.25 6.48 15.73
C TYR A 59 -24.06 6.26 17.23
N PHE A 60 -25.07 6.61 18.03
CA PHE A 60 -25.05 6.42 19.48
C PHE A 60 -24.95 4.95 19.86
N TRP A 61 -25.73 4.07 19.21
CA TRP A 61 -25.69 2.62 19.45
C TRP A 61 -24.35 2.01 19.05
N ALA A 62 -23.81 2.37 17.89
CA ALA A 62 -22.53 1.84 17.43
C ALA A 62 -21.35 2.35 18.28
N SER A 63 -21.37 3.62 18.69
CA SER A 63 -20.30 4.21 19.52
C SER A 63 -20.25 3.68 20.95
N ARG A 64 -21.38 3.24 21.51
CA ARG A 64 -21.46 2.61 22.84
C ARG A 64 -21.33 1.09 22.84
N SER A 65 -21.25 0.46 21.66
CA SER A 65 -21.11 -1.00 21.56
C SER A 65 -19.71 -1.46 21.95
N THR A 66 -19.62 -2.64 22.56
CA THR A 66 -18.35 -3.37 22.77
C THR A 66 -17.68 -3.76 21.46
N THR A 67 -18.46 -3.86 20.37
CA THR A 67 -17.97 -4.16 19.01
C THR A 67 -18.47 -3.11 18.01
N PRO A 68 -17.91 -1.88 18.02
CA PRO A 68 -18.43 -0.75 17.24
C PRO A 68 -18.53 -1.03 15.73
N TYR A 69 -17.53 -1.72 15.17
CA TYR A 69 -17.52 -2.06 13.75
C TYR A 69 -18.68 -2.98 13.34
N GLN A 70 -18.94 -4.03 14.13
CA GLN A 70 -20.03 -4.98 13.86
C GLN A 70 -21.40 -4.33 14.11
N ALA A 71 -21.52 -3.51 15.15
CA ALA A 71 -22.74 -2.75 15.42
C ALA A 71 -23.08 -1.82 14.25
N GLU A 72 -22.09 -1.14 13.69
CA GLU A 72 -22.29 -0.26 12.55
C GLU A 72 -22.65 -1.00 11.25
N GLN A 73 -22.06 -2.18 11.03
CA GLN A 73 -22.49 -3.05 9.94
C GLN A 73 -23.96 -3.48 10.10
N ARG A 74 -24.42 -3.77 11.32
CA ARG A 74 -25.83 -4.07 11.58
C ARG A 74 -26.72 -2.87 11.29
N ASN A 75 -26.31 -1.66 11.67
CA ASN A 75 -27.05 -0.43 11.36
C ASN A 75 -27.18 -0.21 9.84
N LEU A 76 -26.13 -0.46 9.06
CA LEU A 76 -26.20 -0.39 7.59
C LEU A 76 -27.14 -1.43 6.97
N LEU A 77 -27.26 -2.62 7.58
CA LEU A 77 -28.27 -3.60 7.15
C LEU A 77 -29.69 -3.14 7.50
N LEU A 78 -29.88 -2.48 8.64
CA LEU A 78 -31.15 -1.83 8.98
C LEU A 78 -31.47 -0.69 8.01
N ASP A 79 -30.49 0.14 7.63
CA ASP A 79 -30.65 1.16 6.59
C ASP A 79 -31.13 0.53 5.28
N SER A 80 -30.52 -0.59 4.88
CA SER A 80 -30.89 -1.33 3.68
C SER A 80 -32.31 -1.90 3.76
N LEU A 81 -32.69 -2.44 4.92
CA LEU A 81 -34.05 -2.92 5.16
C LEU A 81 -35.07 -1.77 5.05
N MET A 82 -34.78 -0.63 5.68
CA MET A 82 -35.65 0.54 5.59
C MET A 82 -35.73 1.09 4.16
N GLY A 83 -34.63 1.06 3.41
CA GLY A 83 -34.62 1.42 1.98
C GLY A 83 -35.58 0.55 1.17
N GLY A 84 -35.55 -0.77 1.37
CA GLY A 84 -36.51 -1.68 0.72
C GLY A 84 -37.95 -1.48 1.17
N PHE A 85 -38.16 -1.24 2.47
CA PHE A 85 -39.49 -0.90 3.01
C PHE A 85 -40.06 0.34 2.34
N TRP A 86 -39.28 1.43 2.21
CA TRP A 86 -39.74 2.66 1.57
C TRP A 86 -40.01 2.48 0.08
N THR A 87 -39.20 1.69 -0.64
CA THR A 87 -39.47 1.35 -2.05
C THR A 87 -40.87 0.75 -2.24
N ALA A 88 -41.25 -0.23 -1.41
CA ALA A 88 -42.56 -0.84 -1.49
C ALA A 88 -43.68 0.08 -0.94
N ALA A 89 -43.41 0.84 0.13
CA ALA A 89 -44.37 1.81 0.69
C ALA A 89 -44.73 2.95 -0.28
N MET A 90 -43.84 3.28 -1.22
CA MET A 90 -44.11 4.19 -2.34
C MET A 90 -44.73 3.50 -3.55
N HIS A 91 -45.25 2.28 -3.38
CA HIS A 91 -45.83 1.46 -4.47
C HIS A 91 -44.85 1.28 -5.63
N PHE A 92 -43.57 1.05 -5.34
CA PHE A 92 -42.51 0.84 -6.33
C PHE A 92 -42.40 1.95 -7.39
N ASN A 93 -42.70 3.20 -7.01
CA ASN A 93 -42.54 4.33 -7.91
C ASN A 93 -41.10 4.37 -8.47
N PRO A 94 -40.89 4.35 -9.79
CA PRO A 94 -39.59 4.00 -10.38
C PRO A 94 -38.47 4.95 -9.96
N LEU A 95 -38.74 6.26 -9.92
CA LEU A 95 -37.69 7.24 -9.69
C LEU A 95 -37.22 7.29 -8.22
N PRO A 96 -38.10 7.47 -7.21
CA PRO A 96 -37.70 7.37 -5.81
C PRO A 96 -37.15 6.00 -5.44
N SER A 97 -37.71 4.91 -5.99
CA SER A 97 -37.26 3.54 -5.70
C SER A 97 -35.83 3.30 -6.19
N VAL A 98 -35.53 3.63 -7.45
CA VAL A 98 -34.16 3.50 -7.97
C VAL A 98 -33.20 4.39 -7.20
N THR A 99 -33.61 5.59 -6.81
CA THR A 99 -32.78 6.52 -6.02
C THR A 99 -32.41 5.93 -4.67
N VAL A 100 -33.39 5.42 -3.91
CA VAL A 100 -33.18 4.82 -2.59
C VAL A 100 -32.36 3.53 -2.68
N LEU A 101 -32.71 2.61 -3.61
CA LEU A 101 -31.99 1.34 -3.75
C LEU A 101 -30.54 1.55 -4.21
N SER A 102 -30.32 2.48 -5.13
CA SER A 102 -28.97 2.88 -5.58
C SER A 102 -28.15 3.43 -4.41
N MET A 103 -28.73 4.31 -3.59
CA MET A 103 -28.07 4.82 -2.37
C MET A 103 -27.66 3.69 -1.43
N MET A 104 -28.59 2.79 -1.10
CA MET A 104 -28.31 1.68 -0.18
C MET A 104 -27.21 0.77 -0.73
N THR A 105 -27.23 0.53 -2.05
CA THR A 105 -26.20 -0.28 -2.72
C THR A 105 -24.83 0.41 -2.65
N MET A 106 -24.75 1.71 -2.94
CA MET A 106 -23.52 2.49 -2.83
C MET A 106 -22.95 2.46 -1.40
N ASN A 107 -23.80 2.61 -0.38
CA ASN A 107 -23.40 2.50 1.03
C ASN A 107 -22.84 1.12 1.37
N ASN A 108 -23.50 0.05 0.91
CA ASN A 108 -23.06 -1.31 1.14
C ASN A 108 -21.71 -1.61 0.45
N VAL A 109 -21.52 -1.13 -0.78
CA VAL A 109 -20.22 -1.22 -1.49
C VAL A 109 -19.14 -0.50 -0.69
N ALA A 110 -19.38 0.76 -0.29
CA ALA A 110 -18.41 1.58 0.43
C ALA A 110 -18.05 1.01 1.82
N ALA A 111 -18.99 0.33 2.48
CA ALA A 111 -18.80 -0.18 3.84
C ALA A 111 -18.16 -1.57 3.92
N GLY A 112 -18.46 -2.48 2.98
CA GLY A 112 -18.02 -3.87 3.09
C GLY A 112 -17.94 -4.66 1.79
N GLY A 113 -17.96 -3.98 0.64
CA GLY A 113 -17.81 -4.61 -0.68
C GLY A 113 -18.85 -5.68 -0.99
N LYS A 114 -18.47 -6.69 -1.77
CA LYS A 114 -19.40 -7.71 -2.31
C LYS A 114 -20.24 -8.42 -1.25
N ARG A 115 -19.66 -8.78 -0.10
CA ARG A 115 -20.39 -9.49 0.97
C ARG A 115 -21.50 -8.63 1.57
N MET A 116 -21.22 -7.34 1.75
CA MET A 116 -22.20 -6.41 2.30
C MET A 116 -23.29 -6.09 1.29
N VAL A 117 -22.96 -6.00 0.00
CA VAL A 117 -23.95 -5.82 -1.08
C VAL A 117 -24.96 -6.95 -1.09
N VAL A 118 -24.52 -8.21 -1.01
CA VAL A 118 -25.44 -9.37 -0.99
C VAL A 118 -26.36 -9.34 0.23
N ARG A 119 -25.81 -9.10 1.43
CA ARG A 119 -26.62 -9.02 2.66
C ARG A 119 -27.58 -7.84 2.63
N GLY A 120 -27.15 -6.70 2.10
CA GLY A 120 -27.97 -5.51 1.94
C GLY A 120 -29.11 -5.73 0.95
N ALA A 121 -28.87 -6.42 -0.17
CA ALA A 121 -29.91 -6.79 -1.13
C ALA A 121 -30.96 -7.72 -0.49
N LEU A 122 -30.54 -8.72 0.28
CA LEU A 122 -31.47 -9.57 1.04
C LEU A 122 -32.27 -8.76 2.07
N ALA A 123 -31.64 -7.82 2.77
CA ALA A 123 -32.32 -6.93 3.71
C ALA A 123 -33.35 -6.03 3.00
N GLN A 124 -33.02 -5.50 1.82
CA GLN A 124 -33.96 -4.71 1.01
C GLN A 124 -35.17 -5.55 0.59
N LEU A 125 -34.97 -6.77 0.11
CA LEU A 125 -36.08 -7.68 -0.24
C LEU A 125 -36.97 -7.99 0.97
N ALA A 126 -36.36 -8.23 2.14
CA ALA A 126 -37.11 -8.43 3.38
C ALA A 126 -37.92 -7.17 3.76
N GLY A 127 -37.33 -5.97 3.63
CA GLY A 127 -38.01 -4.70 3.86
C GLY A 127 -39.20 -4.49 2.92
N MET A 128 -39.03 -4.79 1.64
CA MET A 128 -40.12 -4.73 0.65
C MET A 128 -41.27 -5.66 1.02
N LEU A 129 -40.96 -6.91 1.42
CA LEU A 129 -41.97 -7.88 1.85
C LEU A 129 -42.75 -7.38 3.08
N VAL A 130 -42.06 -6.83 4.08
CA VAL A 130 -42.70 -6.26 5.28
C VAL A 130 -43.64 -5.11 4.92
N ALA A 131 -43.22 -4.21 4.03
CA ALA A 131 -44.06 -3.10 3.58
C ALA A 131 -45.30 -3.58 2.82
N VAL A 132 -45.16 -4.53 1.89
CA VAL A 132 -46.29 -5.09 1.13
C VAL A 132 -47.31 -5.76 2.06
N LEU A 133 -46.84 -6.50 3.06
CA LEU A 133 -47.72 -7.14 4.04
C LEU A 133 -48.44 -6.12 4.96
N ALA A 134 -47.77 -5.02 5.32
CA ALA A 134 -48.30 -4.03 6.26
C ALA A 134 -49.20 -2.96 5.61
N LEU A 135 -48.86 -2.53 4.39
CA LEU A 135 -49.52 -1.42 3.68
C LEU A 135 -50.34 -1.87 2.47
N GLY A 136 -50.23 -3.15 2.10
CA GLY A 136 -50.83 -3.71 0.89
C GLY A 136 -49.91 -3.60 -0.33
N PRO A 137 -50.18 -4.40 -1.37
CA PRO A 137 -49.45 -4.31 -2.63
C PRO A 137 -49.90 -3.08 -3.42
N GLY A 138 -48.97 -2.44 -4.12
CA GLY A 138 -49.28 -1.34 -5.03
C GLY A 138 -48.15 -1.11 -6.02
N LEU A 139 -48.50 -0.62 -7.21
CA LEU A 139 -47.55 -0.32 -8.28
C LEU A 139 -47.89 1.02 -8.94
N GLN A 140 -46.97 1.98 -8.89
CA GLN A 140 -47.03 3.24 -9.61
C GLN A 140 -45.90 3.30 -10.64
N LEU A 141 -46.24 3.35 -11.92
CA LEU A 141 -45.23 3.38 -12.99
C LEU A 141 -44.90 4.81 -13.46
N ASN A 142 -45.69 5.80 -13.05
CA ASN A 142 -45.53 7.19 -13.50
C ASN A 142 -44.90 8.05 -12.40
N ALA A 143 -43.85 8.79 -12.77
CA ALA A 143 -43.21 9.76 -11.89
C ALA A 143 -43.79 11.17 -12.13
N THR A 144 -44.14 11.88 -11.06
CA THR A 144 -44.61 13.27 -11.13
C THR A 144 -43.45 14.26 -11.19
N PRO A 145 -43.63 15.49 -11.71
CA PRO A 145 -42.57 16.52 -11.69
C PRO A 145 -42.02 16.80 -10.28
N LEU A 146 -42.88 16.78 -9.26
CA LEU A 146 -42.47 16.94 -7.86
C LEU A 146 -41.50 15.83 -7.43
N GLN A 147 -41.78 14.57 -7.78
CA GLN A 147 -40.90 13.43 -7.49
C GLN A 147 -39.56 13.53 -8.23
N VAL A 148 -39.57 14.05 -9.46
CA VAL A 148 -38.34 14.32 -10.21
C VAL A 148 -37.46 15.30 -9.47
N TYR A 149 -37.97 16.49 -9.17
CA TYR A 149 -37.20 17.52 -8.47
C TYR A 149 -36.75 17.08 -7.07
N ALA A 150 -37.56 16.31 -6.35
CA ALA A 150 -37.20 15.77 -5.04
C ALA A 150 -36.08 14.71 -5.08
N CYS A 151 -35.87 14.03 -6.21
CA CYS A 151 -34.80 13.04 -6.37
C CYS A 151 -33.50 13.64 -6.94
N LEU A 152 -33.56 14.79 -7.63
CA LEU A 152 -32.38 15.38 -8.30
C LEU A 152 -31.18 15.61 -7.36
N PRO A 153 -31.33 16.22 -6.16
CA PRO A 153 -30.19 16.41 -5.26
C PRO A 153 -29.58 15.09 -4.83
N MET A 154 -30.41 14.07 -4.63
CA MET A 154 -29.97 12.74 -4.22
C MET A 154 -29.25 12.00 -5.34
N LEU A 155 -29.70 12.15 -6.59
CA LEU A 155 -29.08 11.51 -7.76
C LEU A 155 -27.78 12.20 -8.20
N THR A 156 -27.59 13.48 -7.86
CA THR A 156 -26.43 14.27 -8.30
C THR A 156 -25.41 14.47 -7.18
N LEU A 157 -25.81 15.08 -6.06
CA LEU A 157 -24.90 15.50 -5.00
C LEU A 157 -24.36 14.32 -4.19
N TYR A 158 -25.20 13.30 -3.96
CA TYR A 158 -24.82 12.19 -3.10
C TYR A 158 -23.74 11.27 -3.72
N PRO A 159 -23.87 10.80 -4.98
CA PRO A 159 -22.79 10.04 -5.62
C PRO A 159 -21.48 10.83 -5.71
N LEU A 160 -21.54 12.14 -6.00
CA LEU A 160 -20.36 13.01 -6.03
C LEU A 160 -19.70 13.11 -4.65
N ALA A 161 -20.48 13.33 -3.60
CA ALA A 161 -19.97 13.41 -2.23
C ALA A 161 -19.32 12.08 -1.79
N LEU A 162 -20.00 10.95 -2.05
CA LEU A 162 -19.47 9.64 -1.70
C LEU A 162 -18.21 9.31 -2.52
N GLY A 163 -18.22 9.58 -3.82
CA GLY A 163 -17.08 9.40 -4.72
C GLY A 163 -15.87 10.22 -4.28
N TRP A 164 -16.06 11.48 -3.92
CA TRP A 164 -15.01 12.35 -3.37
C TRP A 164 -14.42 11.78 -2.07
N VAL A 165 -15.26 11.34 -1.14
CA VAL A 165 -14.80 10.72 0.11
C VAL A 165 -13.99 9.47 -0.18
N CYS A 166 -14.50 8.56 -1.02
CA CYS A 166 -13.80 7.34 -1.43
C CYS A 166 -12.43 7.63 -2.06
N TYR A 167 -12.35 8.63 -2.95
CA TYR A 167 -11.11 9.05 -3.59
C TYR A 167 -10.07 9.56 -2.59
N GLN A 168 -10.47 10.46 -1.69
CA GLN A 168 -9.59 10.99 -0.64
C GLN A 168 -8.99 9.91 0.26
N LEU A 169 -9.77 8.87 0.54
CA LEU A 169 -9.33 7.74 1.36
C LEU A 169 -8.36 6.83 0.62
N ALA A 170 -8.58 6.64 -0.69
CA ALA A 170 -7.67 5.87 -1.52
C ALA A 170 -6.28 6.54 -1.57
N ILE A 171 -6.23 7.86 -1.74
CA ILE A 171 -4.96 8.63 -1.68
C ILE A 171 -4.30 8.49 -0.31
N LYS A 172 -5.04 8.74 0.79
CA LYS A 172 -4.48 8.63 2.14
C LYS A 172 -3.92 7.23 2.41
N LEU A 173 -4.62 6.19 1.97
CA LEU A 173 -4.16 4.81 2.13
C LEU A 173 -2.86 4.56 1.34
N ALA A 174 -2.76 5.06 0.11
CA ALA A 174 -1.56 4.96 -0.70
C ALA A 174 -0.35 5.66 -0.05
N ASP A 175 -0.55 6.85 0.51
CA ASP A 175 0.51 7.59 1.20
C ASP A 175 0.98 6.90 2.48
N HIS A 176 0.06 6.38 3.30
CA HIS A 176 0.44 5.60 4.48
C HIS A 176 1.22 4.35 4.09
N LYS A 177 0.82 3.67 3.02
CA LYS A 177 1.56 2.52 2.49
C LYS A 177 2.97 2.92 2.06
N ARG A 178 3.14 4.04 1.36
CA ARG A 178 4.45 4.57 0.95
C ARG A 178 5.34 4.90 2.15
N ARG A 179 4.79 5.58 3.17
CA ARG A 179 5.54 5.92 4.40
C ARG A 179 5.96 4.68 5.16
N LEU A 180 5.09 3.69 5.30
CA LEU A 180 5.45 2.41 5.92
C LEU A 180 6.54 1.69 5.14
N SER A 181 6.47 1.72 3.81
CA SER A 181 7.52 1.15 2.96
C SER A 181 8.85 1.89 3.12
N ALA A 182 8.83 3.21 3.29
CA ALA A 182 10.03 4.02 3.51
C ALA A 182 10.66 3.79 4.90
N LEU A 183 9.86 3.39 5.89
CA LEU A 183 10.34 2.99 7.22
C LEU A 183 10.83 1.55 7.29
N SER A 184 10.64 0.76 6.23
CA SER A 184 11.26 -0.56 6.15
C SER A 184 12.77 -0.37 6.07
N LEU A 185 13.55 -1.05 6.90
CA LEU A 185 15.02 -1.08 6.77
C LEU A 185 15.47 -2.09 5.71
N THR A 186 14.58 -3.00 5.30
CA THR A 186 14.91 -4.11 4.42
C THR A 186 14.26 -3.99 3.06
N ASP A 187 14.95 -4.46 2.03
CA ASP A 187 14.42 -4.67 0.68
C ASP A 187 13.43 -5.84 0.67
N SER A 188 12.25 -5.63 0.11
CA SER A 188 11.16 -6.63 0.15
C SER A 188 11.43 -7.90 -0.65
N LEU A 189 12.32 -7.85 -1.65
CA LEU A 189 12.61 -8.99 -2.52
C LEU A 189 13.70 -9.89 -1.92
N THR A 190 14.77 -9.27 -1.42
CA THR A 190 15.97 -9.97 -0.93
C THR A 190 16.00 -10.11 0.59
N GLY A 191 15.32 -9.22 1.31
CA GLY A 191 15.40 -9.10 2.77
C GLY A 191 16.76 -8.61 3.27
N LEU A 192 17.67 -8.17 2.40
CA LEU A 192 18.85 -7.41 2.81
C LEU A 192 18.44 -6.00 3.23
N LEU A 193 19.39 -5.20 3.73
CA LEU A 193 19.14 -3.77 3.92
C LEU A 193 18.74 -3.14 2.59
N ASN A 194 17.80 -2.21 2.61
CA ASN A 194 17.54 -1.40 1.42
C ASN A 194 18.60 -0.30 1.27
N HIS A 195 18.59 0.35 0.12
CA HIS A 195 19.49 1.45 -0.22
C HIS A 195 19.63 2.50 0.89
N GLY A 196 18.52 2.97 1.45
CA GLY A 196 18.53 4.00 2.50
C GLY A 196 19.21 3.51 3.78
N ALA A 197 18.75 2.37 4.31
CA ALA A 197 19.28 1.81 5.54
C ALA A 197 20.78 1.46 5.43
N TRP A 198 21.22 0.96 4.27
CA TRP A 198 22.63 0.67 4.06
C TRP A 198 23.50 1.94 4.00
N LYS A 199 23.02 3.02 3.34
CA LYS A 199 23.75 4.31 3.31
C LYS A 199 23.86 4.95 4.69
N ASP A 200 22.81 4.85 5.50
CA ASP A 200 22.85 5.34 6.89
C ASP A 200 23.94 4.62 7.69
N LEU A 201 24.06 3.30 7.52
CA LEU A 201 25.13 2.53 8.16
C LEU A 201 26.52 2.85 7.60
N LEU A 202 26.65 3.11 6.30
CA LEU A 202 27.91 3.56 5.70
C LEU A 202 28.38 4.87 6.33
N LEU A 203 27.48 5.84 6.49
CA LEU A 203 27.78 7.11 7.15
C LEU A 203 28.26 6.89 8.60
N LEU A 204 27.55 6.05 9.36
CA LEU A 204 27.94 5.73 10.73
C LEU A 204 29.32 5.05 10.80
N LYS A 205 29.59 4.10 9.90
CA LYS A 205 30.90 3.42 9.86
C LYS A 205 32.01 4.37 9.44
N PHE A 206 31.77 5.24 8.46
CA PHE A 206 32.74 6.27 8.04
C PHE A 206 33.11 7.20 9.20
N GLN A 207 32.11 7.68 9.96
CA GLN A 207 32.35 8.51 11.15
C GLN A 207 33.14 7.76 12.23
N ALA A 208 32.83 6.48 12.45
CA ALA A 208 33.57 5.65 13.40
C ALA A 208 35.04 5.48 12.98
N CYS A 209 35.31 5.20 11.70
CA CYS A 209 36.69 5.06 11.19
C CYS A 209 37.48 6.38 11.24
N LYS A 210 36.82 7.54 11.11
CA LYS A 210 37.45 8.86 11.29
C LYS A 210 37.89 9.11 12.74
N GLN A 211 37.14 8.61 13.73
CA GLN A 211 37.45 8.78 15.15
C GLN A 211 38.49 7.78 15.65
N GLN A 212 38.35 6.52 15.23
CA GLN A 212 39.25 5.44 15.61
C GLN A 212 39.72 4.74 14.33
N PRO A 213 40.96 5.01 13.88
CA PRO A 213 41.50 4.40 12.67
C PRO A 213 41.49 2.88 12.79
N GLY A 214 40.61 2.25 12.03
CA GLY A 214 40.46 0.80 11.93
C GLY A 214 40.31 0.41 10.46
N ASN A 215 40.66 -0.83 10.13
CA ASN A 215 40.54 -1.32 8.77
C ASN A 215 39.06 -1.54 8.44
N ALA A 216 38.54 -0.88 7.42
CA ALA A 216 37.21 -1.17 6.91
C ALA A 216 37.25 -1.16 5.39
N VAL A 217 36.51 -2.06 4.76
CA VAL A 217 36.39 -2.14 3.31
C VAL A 217 34.92 -2.12 2.95
N ILE A 218 34.57 -1.43 1.86
CA ILE A 218 33.26 -1.54 1.25
C ILE A 218 33.37 -2.26 -0.10
N ALA A 219 32.30 -2.97 -0.46
CA ALA A 219 32.15 -3.64 -1.75
C ALA A 219 30.91 -3.09 -2.47
N LEU A 220 31.04 -2.81 -3.76
CA LEU A 220 29.93 -2.66 -4.70
C LEU A 220 29.95 -3.88 -5.63
N ILE A 221 28.80 -4.52 -5.78
CA ILE A 221 28.64 -5.78 -6.49
C ILE A 221 27.54 -5.58 -7.52
N ASP A 222 27.79 -5.98 -8.75
CA ASP A 222 26.82 -5.92 -9.85
C ASP A 222 26.67 -7.29 -10.51
N ILE A 223 25.44 -7.65 -10.85
CA ILE A 223 25.16 -8.87 -11.60
C ILE A 223 25.38 -8.62 -13.08
N ASP A 224 26.41 -9.26 -13.64
CA ASP A 224 26.76 -9.07 -15.04
C ASP A 224 25.60 -9.49 -15.95
N HIS A 225 25.30 -8.65 -16.94
CA HIS A 225 24.28 -8.90 -17.95
C HIS A 225 22.87 -9.18 -17.39
N PHE A 226 22.53 -8.65 -16.22
CA PHE A 226 21.22 -8.89 -15.59
C PHE A 226 20.03 -8.50 -16.48
N LYS A 227 20.15 -7.40 -17.24
CA LYS A 227 19.14 -7.03 -18.25
C LYS A 227 18.92 -8.15 -19.27
N THR A 228 19.99 -8.74 -19.80
CA THR A 228 19.89 -9.87 -20.74
C THR A 228 19.23 -11.09 -20.10
N ILE A 229 19.49 -11.36 -18.81
CA ILE A 229 18.80 -12.43 -18.07
C ILE A 229 17.29 -12.16 -18.02
N ASN A 230 16.87 -10.93 -17.69
CA ASN A 230 15.47 -10.54 -17.68
C ASN A 230 14.82 -10.65 -19.07
N ASP A 231 15.51 -10.18 -20.10
CA ASP A 231 14.99 -10.18 -21.48
C ASP A 231 14.87 -11.62 -22.03
N THR A 232 15.75 -12.52 -21.63
CA THR A 232 15.80 -13.91 -22.13
C THR A 232 14.89 -14.86 -21.34
N PHE A 233 14.86 -14.74 -20.01
CA PHE A 233 14.18 -15.69 -19.12
C PHE A 233 12.99 -15.09 -18.36
N GLY A 234 12.75 -13.80 -18.50
CA GLY A 234 11.66 -13.06 -17.84
C GLY A 234 12.02 -12.57 -16.43
N HIS A 235 11.31 -11.53 -15.98
CA HIS A 235 11.53 -10.89 -14.67
C HIS A 235 11.41 -11.82 -13.47
N VAL A 236 10.57 -12.86 -13.55
CA VAL A 236 10.43 -13.86 -12.47
C VAL A 236 11.75 -14.60 -12.24
N VAL A 237 12.50 -14.90 -13.30
CA VAL A 237 13.81 -15.54 -13.21
C VAL A 237 14.86 -14.54 -12.69
N GLY A 238 14.81 -13.28 -13.15
CA GLY A 238 15.65 -12.22 -12.59
C GLY A 238 15.48 -12.05 -11.09
N ASP A 239 14.23 -12.07 -10.60
CA ASP A 239 13.93 -12.03 -9.16
C ASP A 239 14.52 -13.23 -8.41
N CYS A 240 14.51 -14.43 -9.00
CA CYS A 240 15.16 -15.61 -8.42
C CYS A 240 16.68 -15.45 -8.34
N VAL A 241 17.31 -14.85 -9.36
CA VAL A 241 18.74 -14.54 -9.36
C VAL A 241 19.10 -13.57 -8.24
N LEU A 242 18.32 -12.50 -8.06
CA LEU A 242 18.51 -11.53 -6.97
C LEU A 242 18.37 -12.18 -5.59
N ARG A 243 17.37 -13.05 -5.39
CA ARG A 243 17.21 -13.80 -4.13
C ARG A 243 18.36 -14.76 -3.88
N GLN A 244 18.86 -15.42 -4.93
CA GLN A 244 19.99 -16.33 -4.82
C GLN A 244 21.26 -15.60 -4.40
N LEU A 245 21.58 -14.45 -5.01
CA LEU A 245 22.72 -13.63 -4.62
C LEU A 245 22.60 -13.18 -3.17
N SER A 246 21.41 -12.74 -2.74
CA SER A 246 21.15 -12.39 -1.34
C SER A 246 21.41 -13.54 -0.37
N ALA A 247 21.00 -14.76 -0.73
CA ALA A 247 21.26 -15.95 0.08
C ALA A 247 22.75 -16.32 0.13
N GLU A 248 23.49 -16.14 -0.97
CA GLU A 248 24.94 -16.32 -0.99
C GLU A 248 25.66 -15.26 -0.15
N LEU A 249 25.26 -13.99 -0.24
CA LEU A 249 25.79 -12.92 0.62
C LEU A 249 25.63 -13.26 2.10
N ARG A 250 24.42 -13.63 2.55
CA ARG A 250 24.19 -14.01 3.96
C ARG A 250 25.01 -15.22 4.41
N ARG A 251 25.28 -16.18 3.53
CA ARG A 251 26.11 -17.36 3.84
C ARG A 251 27.60 -17.08 3.79
N ASN A 252 28.02 -16.05 3.05
CA ASN A 252 29.41 -15.71 2.84
C ASN A 252 29.95 -14.70 3.86
N LEU A 253 29.07 -13.89 4.43
CA LEU A 253 29.37 -12.79 5.33
C LEU A 253 29.28 -13.19 6.80
N ARG A 254 30.01 -12.47 7.65
CA ARG A 254 30.03 -12.63 9.11
C ARG A 254 28.88 -11.83 9.75
N ASP A 255 28.56 -12.10 11.01
CA ASP A 255 27.47 -11.40 11.74
C ASP A 255 27.67 -9.87 11.84
N GLY A 256 28.92 -9.38 11.74
CA GLY A 256 29.23 -7.95 11.75
C GLY A 256 29.21 -7.26 10.38
N ASP A 257 29.17 -8.03 9.29
CA ASP A 257 29.18 -7.51 7.93
C ASP A 257 27.76 -7.07 7.52
N GLN A 258 27.66 -5.97 6.79
CA GLN A 258 26.37 -5.35 6.50
C GLN A 258 26.11 -5.31 5.00
N ALA A 259 25.22 -6.18 4.53
CA ALA A 259 24.83 -6.27 3.13
C ALA A 259 23.50 -5.56 2.85
N GLY A 260 23.47 -4.81 1.74
CA GLY A 260 22.29 -4.13 1.23
C GLY A 260 22.10 -4.33 -0.27
N ARG A 261 20.87 -4.10 -0.74
CA ARG A 261 20.57 -3.94 -2.16
C ARG A 261 20.52 -2.44 -2.47
N TYR A 262 21.49 -1.97 -3.25
CA TYR A 262 21.73 -0.55 -3.52
C TYR A 262 20.77 0.00 -4.59
N GLY A 263 20.51 -0.78 -5.63
CA GLY A 263 19.58 -0.45 -6.71
C GLY A 263 19.42 -1.66 -7.62
N GLY A 264 18.33 -1.78 -8.39
CA GLY A 264 18.16 -2.82 -9.43
C GLY A 264 18.85 -4.18 -9.16
N ASP A 265 20.00 -4.36 -9.80
CA ASP A 265 20.94 -5.48 -9.78
C ASP A 265 22.24 -5.24 -8.99
N GLU A 266 22.34 -4.09 -8.33
CA GLU A 266 23.48 -3.65 -7.54
C GLU A 266 23.31 -3.97 -6.04
N PHE A 267 24.35 -4.54 -5.46
CA PHE A 267 24.45 -4.90 -4.06
C PHE A 267 25.67 -4.24 -3.45
N CYS A 268 25.62 -4.01 -2.15
CA CYS A 268 26.68 -3.34 -1.43
C CYS A 268 26.94 -4.02 -0.09
N VAL A 269 28.20 -4.02 0.35
CA VAL A 269 28.62 -4.65 1.60
C VAL A 269 29.57 -3.72 2.34
N ILE A 270 29.38 -3.57 3.65
CA ILE A 270 30.35 -2.98 4.56
C ILE A 270 31.02 -4.13 5.31
N LEU A 271 32.35 -4.17 5.29
CA LEU A 271 33.20 -5.15 5.96
C LEU A 271 34.02 -4.44 7.04
N PRO A 272 33.49 -4.33 8.27
CA PRO A 272 34.23 -3.78 9.40
C PRO A 272 35.47 -4.62 9.73
N ASP A 273 36.50 -3.98 10.25
CA ASP A 273 37.70 -4.60 10.83
C ASP A 273 38.35 -5.64 9.91
N THR A 274 38.34 -5.32 8.61
CA THR A 274 38.74 -6.23 7.52
C THR A 274 39.84 -5.58 6.69
N SER A 275 40.95 -6.30 6.45
CA SER A 275 42.02 -5.85 5.57
C SER A 275 41.67 -6.02 4.09
N GLU A 276 42.38 -5.31 3.21
CA GLU A 276 42.18 -5.42 1.76
C GLU A 276 42.27 -6.87 1.27
N ALA A 277 43.29 -7.61 1.70
CA ALA A 277 43.49 -9.02 1.33
C ALA A 277 42.33 -9.90 1.80
N GLN A 278 41.81 -9.68 3.01
CA GLN A 278 40.67 -10.43 3.54
C GLN A 278 39.38 -10.11 2.78
N ALA A 279 39.16 -8.83 2.44
CA ALA A 279 38.00 -8.42 1.65
C ALA A 279 38.04 -8.99 0.24
N CYS A 280 39.18 -8.93 -0.44
CA CYS A 280 39.39 -9.55 -1.75
C CYS A 280 39.08 -11.05 -1.70
N HIS A 281 39.64 -11.77 -0.71
CA HIS A 281 39.39 -13.21 -0.58
C HIS A 281 37.91 -13.52 -0.31
N ALA A 282 37.23 -12.73 0.53
CA ALA A 282 35.82 -12.94 0.82
C ALA A 282 34.93 -12.68 -0.41
N MET A 283 35.23 -11.66 -1.20
CA MET A 283 34.48 -11.31 -2.40
C MET A 283 34.78 -12.25 -3.57
N GLU A 284 36.02 -12.73 -3.70
CA GLU A 284 36.37 -13.74 -4.72
C GLU A 284 35.63 -15.04 -4.46
N ARG A 285 35.57 -15.47 -3.19
CA ARG A 285 34.77 -16.65 -2.79
C ARG A 285 33.28 -16.47 -3.10
N LEU A 286 32.72 -15.27 -2.93
CA LEU A 286 31.33 -14.98 -3.30
C LEU A 286 31.14 -15.11 -4.81
N ARG A 287 32.02 -14.47 -5.59
CA ARG A 287 32.01 -14.49 -7.05
C ARG A 287 32.05 -15.92 -7.59
N GLU A 288 33.00 -16.73 -7.12
CA GLU A 288 33.14 -18.13 -7.53
C GLU A 288 31.90 -18.97 -7.17
N ARG A 289 31.30 -18.78 -5.99
CA ARG A 289 30.08 -19.49 -5.60
C ARG A 289 28.91 -19.16 -6.50
N VAL A 290 28.74 -17.89 -6.86
CA VAL A 290 27.67 -17.44 -7.75
C VAL A 290 27.92 -17.91 -9.19
N ALA A 291 29.17 -17.85 -9.67
CA ALA A 291 29.58 -18.37 -10.97
C ALA A 291 29.30 -19.88 -11.11
N ASN A 292 29.43 -20.62 -10.02
CA ASN A 292 29.16 -22.06 -9.95
C ASN A 292 27.69 -22.42 -9.70
N TYR A 293 26.82 -21.44 -9.41
CA TYR A 293 25.40 -21.70 -9.22
C TYR A 293 24.77 -22.26 -10.50
N ARG A 294 23.97 -23.32 -10.35
CA ARG A 294 23.19 -23.92 -11.43
C ARG A 294 21.76 -24.06 -10.97
N ASN A 295 20.82 -23.50 -11.75
CA ASN A 295 19.40 -23.73 -11.54
C ASN A 295 19.00 -25.03 -12.28
N PRO A 296 18.52 -26.08 -11.59
CA PRO A 296 18.13 -27.33 -12.25
C PRO A 296 17.03 -27.16 -13.30
N GLN A 297 16.15 -26.17 -13.12
CA GLN A 297 15.06 -25.86 -14.07
C GLN A 297 15.55 -25.02 -15.25
N LEU A 298 16.73 -24.38 -15.14
CA LEU A 298 17.33 -23.54 -16.18
C LEU A 298 18.82 -23.87 -16.34
N PRO A 299 19.17 -25.02 -16.97
CA PRO A 299 20.54 -25.52 -17.05
C PRO A 299 21.50 -24.57 -17.79
N HIS A 300 20.97 -23.71 -18.65
CA HIS A 300 21.72 -22.74 -19.45
C HIS A 300 21.94 -21.40 -18.75
N LEU A 301 21.27 -21.13 -17.62
CA LEU A 301 21.46 -19.89 -16.88
C LEU A 301 22.88 -19.86 -16.30
N ARG A 302 23.60 -18.79 -16.60
CA ARG A 302 24.92 -18.47 -16.05
C ARG A 302 24.84 -17.07 -15.45
N ILE A 303 25.45 -16.90 -14.30
CA ILE A 303 25.43 -15.66 -13.52
C ILE A 303 26.87 -15.41 -13.12
N SER A 304 27.38 -14.22 -13.37
CA SER A 304 28.68 -13.77 -12.88
C SER A 304 28.53 -12.42 -12.20
N LEU A 305 29.53 -12.06 -11.40
CA LEU A 305 29.54 -10.81 -10.66
C LEU A 305 30.78 -10.00 -11.01
N SER A 306 30.58 -8.71 -11.23
CA SER A 306 31.67 -7.72 -11.15
C SER A 306 31.65 -7.08 -9.78
N ILE A 307 32.79 -6.97 -9.11
CA ILE A 307 32.89 -6.45 -7.74
C ILE A 307 33.99 -5.39 -7.66
N GLY A 308 33.64 -4.21 -7.16
CA GLY A 308 34.57 -3.13 -6.81
C GLY A 308 34.73 -3.01 -5.31
N LEU A 309 35.97 -2.98 -4.82
CA LEU A 309 36.31 -2.84 -3.42
C LEU A 309 37.02 -1.52 -3.16
N SER A 310 36.81 -0.92 -1.98
CA SER A 310 37.59 0.24 -1.53
C SER A 310 37.81 0.18 -0.01
N ALA A 311 39.08 0.27 0.40
CA ALA A 311 39.43 0.46 1.80
C ALA A 311 39.10 1.88 2.28
N PHE A 312 38.78 1.99 3.56
CA PHE A 312 38.76 3.29 4.22
C PHE A 312 40.18 3.84 4.29
N GLU A 313 40.37 5.07 3.79
CA GLU A 313 41.59 5.83 3.94
C GLU A 313 41.32 7.12 4.71
N ALA A 314 42.27 7.53 5.56
CA ALA A 314 42.14 8.74 6.37
C ALA A 314 41.93 10.01 5.52
N GLY A 315 42.41 10.01 4.27
CA GLY A 315 42.27 11.10 3.31
C GLY A 315 40.88 11.24 2.67
N LEU A 316 39.97 10.28 2.85
CA LEU A 316 38.61 10.36 2.29
C LEU A 316 37.81 11.50 2.95
N GLU A 317 37.19 12.35 2.16
CA GLU A 317 36.47 13.54 2.65
C GLU A 317 35.05 13.21 3.15
N SER A 318 34.38 12.23 2.53
CA SER A 318 33.00 11.86 2.82
C SER A 318 32.73 10.37 2.53
N PRO A 319 31.65 9.78 3.08
CA PRO A 319 31.23 8.43 2.71
C PRO A 319 30.84 8.31 1.24
N GLU A 320 30.37 9.40 0.60
CA GLU A 320 30.10 9.42 -0.84
C GLU A 320 31.39 9.26 -1.65
N HIS A 321 32.48 9.93 -1.26
CA HIS A 321 33.77 9.76 -1.90
C HIS A 321 34.31 8.33 -1.71
N TRP A 322 34.12 7.73 -0.52
CA TRP A 322 34.47 6.33 -0.30
C TRP A 322 33.72 5.39 -1.26
N LEU A 323 32.41 5.60 -1.40
CA LEU A 323 31.57 4.84 -2.32
C LEU A 323 32.00 5.03 -3.78
N GLU A 324 32.35 6.25 -4.18
CA GLU A 324 32.84 6.57 -5.53
C GLU A 324 34.12 5.81 -5.88
N GLN A 325 35.03 5.61 -4.92
CA GLN A 325 36.24 4.81 -5.15
C GLN A 325 35.91 3.34 -5.41
N ALA A 326 34.96 2.76 -4.68
CA ALA A 326 34.50 1.40 -4.93
C ALA A 326 33.75 1.29 -6.28
N ASP A 327 32.99 2.30 -6.66
CA ASP A 327 32.32 2.38 -7.97
C ASP A 327 33.34 2.43 -9.12
N LYS A 328 34.40 3.23 -9.01
CA LYS A 328 35.52 3.24 -9.99
C LYS A 328 36.18 1.87 -10.13
N ALA A 329 36.36 1.15 -9.02
CA ALA A 329 36.88 -0.21 -9.04
C ALA A 329 35.91 -1.19 -9.73
N LEU A 330 34.61 -1.07 -9.47
CA LEU A 330 33.55 -1.86 -10.12
C LEU A 330 33.50 -1.59 -11.62
N TYR A 331 33.56 -0.31 -12.02
CA TYR A 331 33.63 0.09 -13.41
C TYR A 331 34.83 -0.54 -14.11
N THR A 332 36.00 -0.52 -13.46
CA THR A 332 37.21 -1.18 -13.97
C THR A 332 36.98 -2.69 -14.13
N ALA A 333 36.32 -3.36 -13.18
CA ALA A 333 35.98 -4.78 -13.29
C ALA A 333 35.06 -5.06 -14.49
N LYS A 334 34.04 -4.22 -14.70
CA LYS A 334 33.13 -4.34 -15.85
C LYS A 334 33.84 -4.14 -17.20
N HIS A 335 34.81 -3.23 -17.27
CA HIS A 335 35.55 -2.92 -18.49
C HIS A 335 36.70 -3.89 -18.79
N ALA A 336 37.30 -4.52 -17.77
CA ALA A 336 38.37 -5.49 -17.94
C ALA A 336 37.87 -6.93 -18.14
N GLY A 337 36.62 -7.13 -18.57
CA GLY A 337 36.09 -8.44 -18.96
C GLY A 337 34.97 -9.00 -18.08
N ARG A 338 34.54 -8.29 -17.03
CA ARG A 338 33.54 -8.74 -16.04
C ARG A 338 34.00 -9.99 -15.27
N ASP A 339 33.12 -10.57 -14.46
CA ASP A 339 33.39 -11.76 -13.64
C ASP A 339 34.69 -11.69 -12.83
N GLN A 340 34.91 -10.56 -12.15
CA GLN A 340 36.14 -10.32 -11.39
C GLN A 340 35.96 -9.34 -10.25
N VAL A 341 36.90 -9.40 -9.30
CA VAL A 341 37.03 -8.46 -8.18
C VAL A 341 38.17 -7.49 -8.47
N ASN A 342 37.90 -6.19 -8.38
CA ASN A 342 38.92 -5.14 -8.45
C ASN A 342 38.92 -4.32 -7.17
N PHE A 343 40.11 -3.89 -6.76
CA PHE A 343 40.31 -2.98 -5.63
C PHE A 343 40.63 -1.58 -6.15
N ALA A 344 40.05 -0.56 -5.52
CA ALA A 344 40.36 0.83 -5.81
C ALA A 344 41.85 1.08 -5.57
N ARG A 345 42.58 1.47 -6.60
CA ARG A 345 43.97 1.88 -6.43
C ARG A 345 43.96 3.29 -5.87
N GLY A 346 44.44 3.50 -4.65
CA GLY A 346 44.73 4.83 -4.16
C GLY A 346 45.63 5.53 -5.16
N GLU A 347 45.21 6.69 -5.67
CA GLU A 347 46.16 7.63 -6.27
C GLU A 347 47.10 8.01 -5.13
N ALA A 348 48.26 7.36 -5.05
CA ALA A 348 49.37 7.87 -4.27
C ALA A 348 49.52 9.32 -4.69
N ALA A 349 49.26 10.25 -3.77
CA ALA A 349 49.29 11.68 -4.02
C ALA A 349 50.56 11.99 -4.82
N THR A 350 50.40 12.18 -6.13
CA THR A 350 51.45 12.74 -6.96
C THR A 350 51.57 14.14 -6.40
N LEU A 351 52.58 14.34 -5.53
CA LEU A 351 53.12 15.64 -5.21
C LEU A 351 53.17 16.38 -6.54
N ARG A 352 52.23 17.31 -6.73
CA ARG A 352 52.34 18.31 -7.79
C ARG A 352 53.62 19.04 -7.46
N LEU A 353 54.73 18.60 -8.06
CA LEU A 353 55.92 19.39 -8.18
C LEU A 353 55.45 20.72 -8.76
N ALA A 354 55.54 21.75 -7.93
CA ALA A 354 55.37 23.12 -8.32
C ALA A 354 56.15 23.33 -9.62
N TYR A 355 55.45 23.75 -10.67
CA TYR A 355 56.12 24.39 -11.79
C TYR A 355 56.68 25.72 -11.28
N PRO A 356 57.97 26.01 -11.47
CA PRO A 356 58.44 27.38 -11.53
C PRO A 356 58.17 27.95 -12.93
N ASP A 357 57.65 29.18 -12.91
CA ASP A 357 57.46 30.22 -13.95
C ASP A 357 56.83 29.88 -15.31
#